data_AF-A0A963XDD4-F1
#
_entry.id   AF-A0A963XDD4-F1
#
_cell.length_a   1.000
_cell.length_b   1.000
_cell.length_c   1.000
_cell.angle_alpha   90.00
_cell.angle_beta   90.00
_cell.angle_gamma   90.00
#
_symmetry.space_group_name_H-M   'P 1'
#
loop_
_entity.id
_entity.type
_entity.pdbx_description
1 polymer ?
#
loop_
_entity_poly.entity_id
_entity_poly.type
_entity_poly.pdbx_seq_one_letter_code
_entity_poly.pdbx_strand_id
1 'polypeptide(L)'
;MMAAQAVGIDPYLAAEAGDDAKNALTLLRKARAAKDRATRAELIRDAQNELKYVDANKHPELFAAIDLRLRALEPKSRSTNPRTGVQEFAFWDRLTSLFSGRSDAQPPNSAIDPISIQGHRFNENLKPAIAPISVTANPVKETLRFGKAPVLGRMAERQRAIQQGEPATFIVNKNSNADGSRPPYSIDWYGSRVVNRHHDAIERIAAEKGIDPNLIRSIMFVENAQGNYGGLSPITDRLGISETVLPMNINPKTWRDLGLPDRRSALDDAKNIAAGTELIKRIQDRVAGPQIEKTATLYNNLFADSINDYGARVARVYQSRPWE
;
A
#
# COMPACT_ATOMS: atom_id res chain seq x y z
N MET A 1 -32.96 26.55 -2.20
CA MET A 1 -33.15 25.08 -2.12
C MET A 1 -32.19 24.26 -2.98
N MET A 2 -31.99 24.55 -4.28
CA MET A 2 -31.13 23.70 -5.13
C MET A 2 -29.62 23.67 -4.77
N ALA A 3 -29.12 24.59 -3.94
CA ALA A 3 -27.69 24.64 -3.56
C ALA A 3 -27.30 23.80 -2.32
N ALA A 4 -28.26 23.35 -1.50
CA ALA A 4 -28.00 22.58 -0.28
C ALA A 4 -27.84 21.07 -0.56
N GLN A 5 -28.57 20.55 -1.55
CA GLN A 5 -28.48 19.14 -1.97
C GLN A 5 -27.14 18.77 -2.60
N ALA A 6 -26.41 19.72 -3.19
CA ALA A 6 -25.10 19.46 -3.80
C ALA A 6 -23.96 19.20 -2.78
N VAL A 7 -24.22 19.40 -1.47
CA VAL A 7 -23.21 19.26 -0.41
C VAL A 7 -23.64 18.31 0.72
N GLY A 8 -24.77 17.62 0.59
CA GLY A 8 -25.22 16.60 1.55
C GLY A 8 -25.67 17.13 2.91
N ILE A 9 -26.11 18.39 2.99
CA ILE A 9 -26.64 19.00 4.23
C ILE A 9 -28.16 19.09 4.14
N ASP A 10 -28.84 18.76 5.24
CA ASP A 10 -30.28 18.86 5.37
C ASP A 10 -30.76 20.29 5.02
N PRO A 11 -31.65 20.46 4.04
CA PRO A 11 -32.12 21.78 3.60
C PRO A 11 -32.88 22.56 4.68
N TYR A 12 -33.39 21.91 5.73
CA TYR A 12 -34.02 22.61 6.86
C TYR A 12 -32.99 23.28 7.77
N LEU A 13 -31.82 22.66 7.99
CA LEU A 13 -30.73 23.25 8.80
C LEU A 13 -30.06 24.46 8.12
N ALA A 14 -30.16 24.56 6.80
CA ALA A 14 -29.58 25.67 6.02
C ALA A 14 -30.44 26.94 6.03
N ALA A 15 -31.74 26.83 6.36
CA ALA A 15 -32.67 27.97 6.35
C ALA A 15 -32.60 28.80 7.65
N GLU A 16 -32.15 28.21 8.76
CA GLU A 16 -32.02 28.88 10.07
C GLU A 16 -30.60 29.36 10.37
N ALA A 17 -29.66 29.13 9.46
CA ALA A 17 -28.25 29.40 9.69
C ALA A 17 -27.95 30.91 9.55
N GLY A 18 -27.60 31.55 10.68
CA GLY A 18 -27.18 32.95 10.73
C GLY A 18 -25.93 33.24 9.88
N ASP A 19 -25.56 34.53 9.76
CA ASP A 19 -24.54 34.98 8.80
C ASP A 19 -23.16 34.34 9.01
N ASP A 20 -22.84 33.90 10.23
CA ASP A 20 -21.62 33.15 10.53
C ASP A 20 -21.54 31.78 9.83
N ALA A 21 -22.67 31.08 9.69
CA ALA A 21 -22.72 29.80 8.99
C ALA A 21 -22.58 29.97 7.47
N LYS A 22 -23.10 31.07 6.91
CA LYS A 22 -22.91 31.42 5.50
C LYS A 22 -21.45 31.78 5.20
N ASN A 23 -20.79 32.46 6.13
CA ASN A 23 -19.37 32.76 6.06
C ASN A 23 -18.51 31.50 6.15
N ALA A 24 -18.82 30.59 7.07
CA ALA A 24 -18.14 29.29 7.18
C ALA A 24 -18.31 28.43 5.91
N LEU A 25 -19.50 28.40 5.31
CA LEU A 25 -19.76 27.68 4.06
C LEU A 25 -19.00 28.28 2.88
N THR A 26 -18.86 29.61 2.85
CA THR A 26 -18.07 30.33 1.83
C THR A 26 -16.58 30.04 1.98
N LEU A 27 -16.07 29.98 3.20
CA LEU A 27 -14.68 29.61 3.48
C LEU A 27 -14.41 28.14 3.11
N LEU A 28 -15.33 27.23 3.40
CA LEU A 28 -15.25 25.81 2.98
C LEU A 28 -15.24 25.66 1.45
N ARG A 29 -16.06 26.44 0.72
CA ARG A 29 -16.03 26.47 -0.76
C ARG A 29 -14.70 26.99 -1.29
N LYS A 30 -14.16 28.06 -0.72
CA LYS A 30 -12.84 28.61 -1.09
C LYS A 30 -11.72 27.62 -0.78
N ALA A 31 -11.75 26.96 0.37
CA ALA A 31 -10.79 25.94 0.76
C ALA A 31 -10.86 24.71 -0.14
N ARG A 32 -12.06 24.27 -0.54
CA ARG A 32 -12.25 23.15 -1.49
C ARG A 32 -11.77 23.53 -2.90
N ALA A 33 -12.11 24.71 -3.39
CA ALA A 33 -11.60 25.21 -4.68
C ALA A 33 -10.08 25.42 -4.67
N ALA A 34 -9.49 25.86 -3.56
CA ALA A 34 -8.05 25.97 -3.39
C ALA A 34 -7.38 24.59 -3.31
N LYS A 35 -8.00 23.63 -2.61
CA LYS A 35 -7.57 22.22 -2.57
C LYS A 35 -7.60 21.60 -3.96
N ASP A 36 -8.67 21.77 -4.72
CA ASP A 36 -8.80 21.23 -6.07
C ASP A 36 -7.80 21.84 -7.06
N ARG A 37 -7.37 23.10 -6.85
CA ARG A 37 -6.26 23.74 -7.59
C ARG A 37 -4.88 23.23 -7.15
N ALA A 38 -4.67 23.06 -5.85
CA ALA A 38 -3.40 22.58 -5.28
C ALA A 38 -3.15 21.10 -5.58
N THR A 39 -4.20 20.30 -5.76
CA THR A 39 -4.09 18.86 -6.09
C THR A 39 -3.68 18.63 -7.55
N ARG A 40 -3.50 19.68 -8.37
CA ARG A 40 -3.38 19.58 -9.84
C ARG A 40 -2.23 20.38 -10.46
N ALA A 41 -1.36 20.98 -9.65
CA ALA A 41 -0.19 21.70 -10.12
C ALA A 41 1.08 21.08 -9.56
N GLU A 42 2.03 20.71 -10.42
CA GLU A 42 3.37 20.29 -10.00
C GLU A 42 4.35 21.46 -10.03
N LEU A 43 5.32 21.42 -9.12
CA LEU A 43 6.38 22.41 -8.99
C LEU A 43 7.56 22.00 -9.89
N ILE A 44 7.77 22.71 -10.99
CA ILE A 44 8.83 22.43 -11.98
C ILE A 44 9.79 23.63 -12.02
N ARG A 45 11.08 23.39 -12.23
CA ARG A 45 12.04 24.47 -12.50
C ARG A 45 12.05 24.80 -13.99
N ASP A 46 11.91 26.06 -14.35
CA ASP A 46 11.98 26.49 -15.75
C ASP A 46 13.44 26.60 -16.25
N ALA A 47 13.61 27.06 -17.49
CA ALA A 47 14.92 27.22 -18.12
C ALA A 47 15.82 28.26 -17.41
N GLN A 48 15.24 29.11 -16.56
CA GLN A 48 15.91 30.10 -15.73
C GLN A 48 16.09 29.61 -14.29
N ASN A 49 15.78 28.34 -14.02
CA ASN A 49 15.90 27.67 -12.72
C ASN A 49 14.89 28.16 -11.66
N GLU A 50 13.82 28.86 -12.07
CA GLU A 50 12.76 29.33 -11.17
C GLU A 50 11.67 28.27 -10.96
N LEU A 51 11.17 28.14 -9.73
CA LEU A 51 10.08 27.21 -9.41
C LEU A 51 8.74 27.76 -9.92
N LYS A 52 8.10 27.04 -10.83
CA LYS A 52 6.80 27.37 -11.41
C LYS A 52 5.81 26.23 -11.21
N TYR A 53 4.55 26.61 -10.98
CA TYR A 53 3.43 25.68 -10.92
C TYR A 53 2.91 25.42 -12.34
N VAL A 54 2.85 24.15 -12.73
CA VAL A 54 2.35 23.73 -14.04
C VAL A 54 1.12 22.85 -13.88
N ASP A 55 0.01 23.25 -14.52
CA ASP A 55 -1.25 22.49 -14.54
C ASP A 55 -1.13 21.28 -15.47
N ALA A 56 -1.27 20.08 -14.90
CA ALA A 56 -1.11 18.83 -15.60
C ALA A 56 -2.10 18.62 -16.76
N ASN A 57 -3.27 19.26 -16.74
CA ASN A 57 -4.27 19.13 -17.80
C ASN A 57 -3.96 20.00 -19.02
N LYS A 58 -3.18 21.07 -18.84
CA LYS A 58 -2.83 22.00 -19.91
C LYS A 58 -1.57 21.59 -20.65
N HIS A 59 -0.75 20.74 -20.03
CA HIS A 59 0.55 20.31 -20.56
C HIS A 59 0.78 18.80 -20.45
N PRO A 60 -0.16 17.93 -20.88
CA PRO A 60 -0.01 16.47 -20.77
C PRO A 60 1.26 15.94 -21.46
N GLU A 61 1.75 16.62 -22.50
CA GLU A 61 3.00 16.33 -23.20
C GLU A 61 4.24 16.49 -22.32
N LEU A 62 4.23 17.47 -21.41
CA LEU A 62 5.35 17.73 -20.51
C LEU A 62 5.51 16.59 -19.48
N PHE A 63 4.39 16.10 -18.98
CA PHE A 63 4.36 14.99 -18.02
C PHE A 63 4.69 13.64 -18.68
N ALA A 64 4.22 13.42 -19.91
CA ALA A 64 4.64 12.27 -20.71
C ALA A 64 6.16 12.29 -20.97
N ALA A 65 6.74 13.46 -21.22
CA ALA A 65 8.19 13.61 -21.41
C ALA A 65 9.00 13.39 -20.11
N ILE A 66 8.48 13.80 -18.95
CA ILE A 66 9.08 13.52 -17.63
C ILE A 66 9.09 12.01 -17.38
N ASP A 67 7.96 11.32 -17.59
CA ASP A 67 7.87 9.87 -17.42
C ASP A 67 8.84 9.13 -18.35
N LEU A 68 8.92 9.55 -19.63
CA LEU A 68 9.86 8.98 -20.60
C LEU A 68 11.32 9.20 -20.16
N ARG A 69 11.64 10.37 -19.60
CA ARG A 69 12.99 10.70 -19.14
C ARG A 69 13.37 9.95 -17.88
N LEU A 70 12.43 9.72 -16.96
CA LEU A 70 12.65 8.87 -15.78
C LEU A 70 12.91 7.42 -16.19
N ARG A 71 12.16 6.89 -17.16
CA ARG A 71 12.41 5.55 -17.74
C ARG A 71 13.76 5.46 -18.47
N ALA A 72 14.18 6.51 -19.15
CA ALA A 72 15.48 6.55 -19.82
C ALA A 72 16.67 6.61 -18.84
N LEU A 73 16.44 7.07 -17.61
CA LEU A 73 17.43 7.10 -16.53
C LEU A 73 17.50 5.78 -15.74
N GLU A 74 16.63 4.81 -16.03
CA GLU A 74 16.74 3.47 -15.47
C GLU A 74 17.98 2.76 -16.04
N PRO A 75 18.85 2.20 -15.18
CA PRO A 75 20.05 1.51 -15.66
C PRO A 75 19.66 0.27 -16.47
N LYS A 76 20.05 0.24 -17.75
CA LYS A 76 19.74 -0.84 -18.70
C LYS A 76 20.47 -2.16 -18.46
N SER A 77 21.33 -2.26 -17.44
CA SER A 77 22.00 -3.53 -17.11
C SER A 77 22.44 -3.58 -15.66
N ARG A 78 22.12 -4.69 -14.98
CA ARG A 78 22.70 -5.07 -13.70
C ARG A 78 24.17 -5.41 -13.91
N SER A 79 25.08 -4.57 -13.44
CA SER A 79 26.50 -4.88 -13.36
C SER A 79 26.86 -5.18 -11.92
N THR A 80 27.25 -6.42 -11.63
CA THR A 80 27.81 -6.82 -10.35
C THR A 80 29.24 -6.31 -10.21
N ASN A 81 29.57 -5.71 -9.06
CA ASN A 81 30.95 -5.34 -8.75
C ASN A 81 31.78 -6.63 -8.55
N PRO A 82 32.79 -6.91 -9.38
CA PRO A 82 33.52 -8.18 -9.35
C PRO A 82 34.41 -8.36 -8.11
N ARG A 83 34.63 -7.31 -7.31
CA ARG A 83 35.44 -7.41 -6.08
C ARG A 83 34.63 -7.68 -4.82
N THR A 84 33.38 -7.24 -4.76
CA THR A 84 32.58 -7.30 -3.53
C THR A 84 31.40 -8.24 -3.61
N GLY A 85 30.95 -8.61 -4.82
CA GLY A 85 29.73 -9.42 -5.02
C GLY A 85 28.44 -8.74 -4.56
N VAL A 86 28.52 -7.49 -4.08
CA VAL A 86 27.37 -6.70 -3.60
C VAL A 86 26.81 -5.86 -4.75
N GLN A 87 25.49 -5.86 -4.89
CA GLN A 87 24.77 -4.97 -5.79
C GLN A 87 24.75 -3.55 -5.20
N GLU A 88 25.55 -2.64 -5.74
CA GLU A 88 25.51 -1.23 -5.34
C GLU A 88 24.44 -0.45 -6.11
N PHE A 89 23.50 0.15 -5.38
CA PHE A 89 22.51 1.08 -5.92
C PHE A 89 23.10 2.49 -6.02
N ALA A 90 24.01 2.71 -6.97
CA ALA A 90 24.61 4.04 -7.28
C ALA A 90 23.60 5.09 -7.81
N PHE A 91 22.32 4.75 -7.91
CA PHE A 91 21.26 5.59 -8.47
C PHE A 91 20.93 6.81 -7.59
N TRP A 92 20.83 6.65 -6.27
CA TRP A 92 20.41 7.73 -5.36
C TRP A 92 21.51 8.76 -5.11
N ASP A 93 22.78 8.38 -5.06
CA ASP A 93 23.88 9.33 -4.94
C ASP A 93 24.00 10.23 -6.18
N ARG A 94 23.73 9.67 -7.38
CA ARG A 94 23.74 10.41 -8.65
C ARG A 94 22.53 11.33 -8.80
N LEU A 95 21.36 10.92 -8.32
CA LEU A 95 20.17 11.76 -8.30
C LEU A 95 20.31 12.89 -7.28
N THR A 96 20.91 12.60 -6.11
CA THR A 96 21.13 13.60 -5.06
C THR A 96 22.18 14.64 -5.49
N SER A 97 23.23 14.26 -6.24
CA SER A 97 24.21 15.22 -6.77
C SER A 97 23.63 16.13 -7.87
N LEU A 98 22.73 15.60 -8.72
CA LEU A 98 22.02 16.36 -9.75
C LEU A 98 21.10 17.46 -9.18
N PHE A 99 20.54 17.26 -7.99
CA PHE A 99 19.64 18.24 -7.34
C PHE A 99 20.30 19.07 -6.23
N SER A 100 21.49 18.71 -5.76
CA SER A 100 22.19 19.43 -4.67
C SER A 100 23.26 20.42 -5.13
N GLY A 101 23.59 20.48 -6.42
CA GLY A 101 24.51 21.49 -6.96
C GLY A 101 25.92 21.48 -6.39
N ARG A 102 26.35 20.39 -5.71
CA ARG A 102 27.71 20.25 -5.19
C ARG A 102 28.61 19.57 -6.21
N SER A 103 29.56 20.33 -6.77
CA SER A 103 30.82 19.76 -7.23
C SER A 103 31.74 19.55 -6.02
N ASP A 104 32.56 18.50 -6.10
CA ASP A 104 33.72 18.19 -5.26
C ASP A 104 33.50 17.08 -4.22
N ALA A 105 33.98 15.89 -4.56
CA ALA A 105 34.40 14.89 -3.61
C ALA A 105 35.65 14.17 -4.15
N GLN A 106 36.80 14.43 -3.53
CA GLN A 106 38.02 13.62 -3.63
C GLN A 106 37.82 12.30 -2.87
N PRO A 107 38.40 11.17 -3.33
CA PRO A 107 38.28 9.90 -2.64
C PRO A 107 39.23 9.82 -1.42
N PRO A 108 38.83 9.20 -0.31
CA PRO A 108 39.75 8.90 0.78
C PRO A 108 40.60 7.67 0.48
N ASN A 109 41.91 7.84 0.70
CA ASN A 109 42.91 6.80 0.81
C ASN A 109 42.87 6.23 2.24
N SER A 110 42.58 4.95 2.41
CA SER A 110 43.16 4.15 3.51
C SER A 110 42.91 2.66 3.30
N ALA A 111 44.00 1.90 3.46
CA ALA A 111 44.06 0.45 3.41
C ALA A 111 43.29 -0.18 4.57
N ILE A 112 42.60 -1.28 4.30
CA ILE A 112 42.09 -2.22 5.31
C ILE A 112 42.49 -3.62 4.87
N ASP A 113 43.14 -4.35 5.77
CA ASP A 113 43.59 -5.74 5.60
C ASP A 113 42.40 -6.72 5.50
N PRO A 114 42.54 -7.84 4.75
CA PRO A 114 41.43 -8.75 4.49
C PRO A 114 41.16 -9.68 5.69
N ILE A 115 39.93 -9.64 6.19
CA ILE A 115 39.35 -10.66 7.06
C ILE A 115 38.95 -11.87 6.19
N SER A 116 39.51 -13.03 6.51
CA SER A 116 39.16 -14.33 5.92
C SER A 116 37.78 -14.77 6.41
N ILE A 117 36.83 -14.95 5.49
CA ILE A 117 35.54 -15.60 5.76
C ILE A 117 35.51 -16.91 4.97
N GLN A 118 35.55 -18.03 5.71
CA GLN A 118 35.33 -19.37 5.16
C GLN A 118 33.91 -19.48 4.62
N GLY A 119 33.79 -19.83 3.34
CA GLY A 119 32.51 -19.98 2.65
C GLY A 119 31.72 -21.21 3.12
N HIS A 120 30.54 -20.98 3.68
CA HIS A 120 29.48 -21.98 3.70
C HIS A 120 28.80 -21.99 2.32
N ARG A 121 28.96 -23.11 1.61
CA ARG A 121 28.24 -23.39 0.36
C ARG A 121 26.74 -23.49 0.65
N PHE A 122 25.95 -22.57 0.09
CA PHE A 122 24.51 -22.74 0.00
C PHE A 122 24.19 -23.82 -1.05
N ASN A 123 23.34 -24.76 -0.67
CA ASN A 123 22.88 -25.86 -1.51
C ASN A 123 21.73 -25.36 -2.42
N GLU A 124 21.99 -25.23 -3.72
CA GLU A 124 21.02 -24.74 -4.72
C GLU A 124 19.85 -25.71 -5.02
N ASN A 125 19.76 -26.84 -4.32
CA ASN A 125 18.76 -27.88 -4.60
C ASN A 125 17.47 -27.83 -3.75
N LEU A 126 17.16 -26.72 -3.09
CA LEU A 126 15.88 -26.53 -2.40
C LEU A 126 15.01 -25.50 -3.12
N LYS A 127 14.44 -25.89 -4.27
CA LYS A 127 13.14 -25.32 -4.70
C LYS A 127 12.08 -25.96 -3.80
N PRO A 128 11.44 -25.23 -2.86
CA PRO A 128 10.24 -25.76 -2.24
C PRO A 128 9.19 -25.89 -3.34
N ALA A 129 8.77 -27.12 -3.61
CA ALA A 129 7.56 -27.37 -4.36
C ALA A 129 6.41 -26.78 -3.52
N ILE A 130 5.96 -25.58 -3.86
CA ILE A 130 4.72 -25.03 -3.33
C ILE A 130 3.61 -25.88 -3.95
N ALA A 131 3.18 -26.90 -3.23
CA ALA A 131 1.98 -27.65 -3.58
C ALA A 131 0.82 -26.63 -3.69
N PRO A 132 0.00 -26.68 -4.75
CA PRO A 132 -1.20 -25.87 -4.80
C PRO A 132 -2.01 -26.18 -3.55
N ILE A 133 -2.25 -25.15 -2.73
CA ILE A 133 -3.21 -25.25 -1.63
C ILE A 133 -4.56 -25.46 -2.31
N SER A 134 -4.93 -26.71 -2.52
CA SER A 134 -6.33 -27.07 -2.77
C SER A 134 -7.06 -26.75 -1.48
N VAL A 135 -7.67 -25.56 -1.44
CA VAL A 135 -8.69 -25.21 -0.44
C VAL A 135 -9.94 -26.02 -0.76
N THR A 136 -9.85 -27.34 -0.68
CA THR A 136 -11.01 -28.18 -0.40
C THR A 136 -11.19 -28.16 1.10
N ALA A 137 -11.65 -27.02 1.61
CA ALA A 137 -12.09 -26.93 2.99
C ALA A 137 -13.19 -28.00 3.15
N ASN A 138 -12.90 -29.02 3.95
CA ASN A 138 -13.87 -30.06 4.25
C ASN A 138 -15.07 -29.38 4.94
N PRO A 139 -16.27 -29.33 4.33
CA PRO A 139 -17.37 -28.52 4.82
C PRO A 139 -17.76 -28.87 6.26
N VAL A 140 -17.53 -30.12 6.66
CA VAL A 140 -17.75 -30.62 8.02
C VAL A 140 -16.81 -29.97 9.04
N LYS A 141 -15.53 -29.73 8.70
CA LYS A 141 -14.57 -29.05 9.58
C LYS A 141 -14.85 -27.54 9.71
N GLU A 142 -15.35 -26.90 8.65
CA GLU A 142 -15.76 -25.50 8.72
C GLU A 142 -17.00 -25.31 9.60
N THR A 143 -18.00 -26.19 9.47
CA THR A 143 -19.21 -26.11 10.29
C THR A 143 -18.89 -26.33 11.79
N LEU A 144 -17.92 -27.21 12.09
CA LEU A 144 -17.41 -27.44 13.45
C LEU A 144 -16.57 -26.28 14.01
N ARG A 145 -15.79 -25.56 13.17
CA ARG A 145 -15.02 -24.39 13.61
C ARG A 145 -15.93 -23.22 14.01
N PHE A 146 -17.01 -22.98 13.28
CA PHE A 146 -17.83 -21.79 13.44
C PHE A 146 -19.14 -22.02 14.20
N GLY A 147 -19.54 -23.27 14.47
CA GLY A 147 -20.84 -23.61 15.07
C GLY A 147 -21.13 -23.03 16.46
N LYS A 148 -20.16 -22.37 17.11
CA LYS A 148 -20.35 -21.62 18.38
C LYS A 148 -19.91 -20.15 18.32
N ALA A 149 -19.24 -19.71 17.26
CA ALA A 149 -18.72 -18.35 17.19
C ALA A 149 -19.83 -17.36 16.76
N PRO A 150 -19.96 -16.19 17.40
CA PRO A 150 -20.97 -15.21 17.03
C PRO A 150 -20.73 -14.72 15.60
N VAL A 151 -21.82 -14.60 14.82
CA VAL A 151 -21.78 -13.95 13.51
C VAL A 151 -21.76 -12.44 13.71
N LEU A 152 -20.67 -11.79 13.32
CA LEU A 152 -20.51 -10.35 13.49
C LEU A 152 -20.72 -9.64 12.14
N GLY A 153 -21.68 -8.71 12.11
CA GLY A 153 -22.00 -7.90 10.93
C GLY A 153 -21.50 -6.47 11.03
N ARG A 154 -21.33 -5.92 12.24
CA ARG A 154 -20.95 -4.52 12.41
C ARG A 154 -19.44 -4.33 12.41
N MET A 155 -18.99 -3.23 11.81
CA MET A 155 -17.56 -2.88 11.70
C MET A 155 -16.84 -2.86 13.06
N ALA A 156 -17.44 -2.19 14.06
CA ALA A 156 -16.83 -2.08 15.38
C ALA A 156 -16.67 -3.42 16.09
N GLU A 157 -17.66 -4.32 15.95
CA GLU A 157 -17.64 -5.67 16.52
C GLU A 157 -16.56 -6.53 15.85
N ARG A 158 -16.48 -6.49 14.51
CA ARG A 158 -15.44 -7.20 13.73
C ARG A 158 -14.04 -6.70 14.07
N GLN A 159 -13.85 -5.38 14.12
CA GLN A 159 -12.56 -4.78 14.48
C GLN A 159 -12.13 -5.21 15.88
N ARG A 160 -13.03 -5.11 16.86
CA ARG A 160 -12.76 -5.57 18.23
C ARG A 160 -12.37 -7.05 18.27
N ALA A 161 -13.13 -7.90 17.59
CA ALA A 161 -12.84 -9.34 17.55
C ALA A 161 -11.46 -9.65 16.95
N ILE A 162 -11.05 -8.91 15.92
CA ILE A 162 -9.70 -8.99 15.36
C ILE A 162 -8.67 -8.51 16.39
N GLN A 163 -8.83 -7.33 16.98
CA GLN A 163 -7.85 -6.76 17.93
C GLN A 163 -7.66 -7.66 19.16
N GLN A 164 -8.74 -8.18 19.72
CA GLN A 164 -8.75 -8.95 20.96
C GLN A 164 -8.56 -10.45 20.74
N GLY A 165 -8.53 -10.92 19.49
CA GLY A 165 -8.44 -12.34 19.21
C GLY A 165 -9.70 -13.13 19.58
N GLU A 166 -10.85 -12.46 19.76
CA GLU A 166 -12.11 -13.11 20.13
C GLU A 166 -12.63 -13.99 18.97
N PRO A 167 -13.17 -15.19 19.24
CA PRO A 167 -13.82 -16.02 18.22
C PRO A 167 -14.99 -15.27 17.58
N ALA A 168 -15.07 -15.30 16.25
CA ALA A 168 -16.16 -14.69 15.49
C ALA A 168 -16.27 -15.33 14.10
N THR A 169 -17.45 -15.17 13.49
CA THR A 169 -17.70 -15.55 12.10
C THR A 169 -18.03 -14.29 11.29
N PHE A 170 -17.28 -14.04 10.22
CA PHE A 170 -17.49 -12.97 9.26
C PHE A 170 -18.08 -13.55 7.98
N ILE A 171 -19.26 -13.09 7.61
CA ILE A 171 -19.91 -13.46 6.36
C ILE A 171 -19.60 -12.37 5.34
N VAL A 172 -19.03 -12.81 4.21
CA VAL A 172 -18.80 -12.00 3.01
C VAL A 172 -19.37 -12.79 1.82
N ASN A 173 -20.42 -12.25 1.23
CA ASN A 173 -21.14 -12.86 0.13
C ASN A 173 -20.39 -12.67 -1.21
N LYS A 174 -20.71 -13.53 -2.17
CA LYS A 174 -20.26 -13.32 -3.55
C LYS A 174 -20.92 -12.07 -4.13
N ASN A 175 -20.18 -11.34 -4.96
CA ASN A 175 -20.69 -10.22 -5.73
C ASN A 175 -20.24 -10.35 -7.18
N SER A 176 -21.15 -10.66 -8.09
CA SER A 176 -20.84 -10.81 -9.52
C SER A 176 -20.49 -9.49 -10.20
N ASN A 177 -20.81 -8.36 -9.57
CA ASN A 177 -20.54 -7.02 -10.10
C ASN A 177 -19.21 -6.44 -9.60
N ALA A 178 -18.51 -7.13 -8.71
CA ALA A 178 -17.21 -6.67 -8.22
C ALA A 178 -16.20 -6.70 -9.37
N ASP A 179 -15.60 -5.54 -9.66
CA ASP A 179 -14.67 -5.39 -10.77
C ASP A 179 -13.22 -5.50 -10.30
N GLY A 180 -12.59 -6.61 -10.64
CA GLY A 180 -11.16 -6.81 -10.41
C GLY A 180 -10.26 -6.03 -11.36
N SER A 181 -10.78 -5.31 -12.35
CA SER A 181 -10.02 -4.60 -13.39
C SER A 181 -9.03 -3.59 -12.82
N ARG A 182 -8.02 -3.23 -13.61
CA ARG A 182 -6.93 -2.34 -13.18
C ARG A 182 -7.45 -0.91 -13.30
N PRO A 183 -7.39 -0.08 -12.24
CA PRO A 183 -7.85 1.30 -12.38
C PRO A 183 -6.84 2.06 -13.24
N PRO A 184 -7.27 3.05 -14.03
CA PRO A 184 -6.39 3.75 -14.97
C PRO A 184 -5.22 4.45 -14.27
N TYR A 185 -5.40 4.83 -13.00
CA TYR A 185 -4.40 5.49 -12.17
C TYR A 185 -3.44 4.53 -11.44
N SER A 186 -3.59 3.20 -11.53
CA SER A 186 -2.58 2.31 -10.91
C SER A 186 -1.27 2.34 -11.68
N ILE A 187 -0.18 2.13 -10.95
CA ILE A 187 1.17 2.05 -11.50
C ILE A 187 1.74 0.68 -11.11
N ASP A 188 1.47 -0.32 -11.93
CA ASP A 188 1.76 -1.73 -11.64
C ASP A 188 3.25 -1.99 -11.42
N TRP A 189 4.14 -1.34 -12.19
CA TRP A 189 5.59 -1.48 -12.00
C TRP A 189 6.04 -1.05 -10.59
N TYR A 190 5.35 -0.07 -9.99
CA TYR A 190 5.66 0.37 -8.63
C TYR A 190 5.22 -0.68 -7.61
N GLY A 191 4.04 -1.26 -7.79
CA GLY A 191 3.59 -2.42 -7.01
C GLY A 191 4.59 -3.59 -7.06
N SER A 192 5.02 -4.00 -8.26
CA SER A 192 6.02 -5.07 -8.43
C SER A 192 7.35 -4.72 -7.77
N ARG A 193 7.82 -3.47 -7.90
CA ARG A 193 9.06 -3.01 -7.27
C ARG A 193 9.01 -3.12 -5.75
N VAL A 194 7.90 -2.73 -5.11
CA VAL A 194 7.77 -2.80 -3.65
C VAL A 194 7.71 -4.26 -3.19
N VAL A 195 6.92 -5.11 -3.87
CA VAL A 195 6.88 -6.55 -3.57
C VAL A 195 8.27 -7.18 -3.67
N ASN A 196 9.00 -6.91 -4.76
CA ASN A 196 10.32 -7.48 -4.99
C ASN A 196 11.36 -6.97 -3.98
N ARG A 197 11.27 -5.72 -3.54
CA ARG A 197 12.13 -5.17 -2.46
C ARG A 197 11.94 -5.92 -1.14
N HIS A 198 10.73 -6.39 -0.85
CA HIS A 198 10.39 -7.04 0.42
C HIS A 198 10.27 -8.55 0.33
N HIS A 199 10.76 -9.19 -0.74
CA HIS A 199 10.62 -10.62 -0.98
C HIS A 199 10.99 -11.49 0.24
N ASP A 200 12.19 -11.31 0.79
CA ASP A 200 12.70 -12.13 1.91
C ASP A 200 11.90 -11.91 3.20
N ALA A 201 11.50 -10.66 3.47
CA ALA A 201 10.68 -10.33 4.63
C ALA A 201 9.29 -10.97 4.53
N ILE A 202 8.68 -10.93 3.34
CA ILE A 202 7.40 -11.56 3.07
C ILE A 202 7.49 -13.08 3.28
N GLU A 203 8.48 -13.76 2.69
CA GLU A 203 8.65 -15.21 2.84
C GLU A 203 8.83 -15.61 4.30
N ARG A 204 9.73 -14.94 5.03
CA ARG A 204 9.98 -15.24 6.45
C ARG A 204 8.72 -15.04 7.30
N ILE A 205 8.07 -13.88 7.18
CA ILE A 205 6.89 -13.53 8.00
C ILE A 205 5.69 -14.42 7.64
N ALA A 206 5.51 -14.73 6.35
CA ALA A 206 4.51 -15.68 5.88
C ALA A 206 4.67 -17.05 6.54
N ALA A 207 5.91 -17.58 6.54
CA ALA A 207 6.24 -18.85 7.18
C ALA A 207 5.98 -18.81 8.69
N GLU A 208 6.42 -17.76 9.39
CA GLU A 208 6.20 -17.57 10.83
C GLU A 208 4.71 -17.55 11.21
N LYS A 209 3.85 -17.00 10.33
CA LYS A 209 2.41 -16.84 10.59
C LYS A 209 1.55 -17.95 9.99
N GLY A 210 2.12 -18.81 9.16
CA GLY A 210 1.41 -19.83 8.40
C GLY A 210 0.42 -19.22 7.40
N ILE A 211 0.83 -18.15 6.73
CA ILE A 211 0.04 -17.45 5.70
C ILE A 211 0.70 -17.67 4.35
N ASP A 212 -0.10 -17.78 3.29
CA ASP A 212 0.45 -17.85 1.94
C ASP A 212 1.16 -16.52 1.59
N PRO A 213 2.46 -16.53 1.26
CA PRO A 213 3.20 -15.32 0.94
C PRO A 213 2.62 -14.61 -0.29
N ASN A 214 2.00 -15.32 -1.25
CA ASN A 214 1.39 -14.69 -2.42
C ASN A 214 0.16 -13.83 -2.06
N LEU A 215 -0.58 -14.14 -0.99
CA LEU A 215 -1.66 -13.28 -0.50
C LEU A 215 -1.09 -11.94 0.03
N ILE A 216 0.00 -12.01 0.79
CA ILE A 216 0.70 -10.82 1.29
C ILE A 216 1.22 -9.98 0.11
N ARG A 217 1.88 -10.62 -0.87
CA ARG A 217 2.37 -9.95 -2.10
C ARG A 217 1.24 -9.26 -2.86
N SER A 218 0.08 -9.91 -2.96
CA SER A 218 -1.04 -9.37 -3.73
C SER A 218 -1.66 -8.14 -3.09
N ILE A 219 -1.84 -8.16 -1.77
CA ILE A 219 -2.31 -6.99 -1.01
C ILE A 219 -1.27 -5.87 -1.10
N MET A 220 0.00 -6.16 -0.81
CA MET A 220 1.09 -5.19 -0.91
C MET A 220 1.18 -4.57 -2.31
N PHE A 221 1.08 -5.38 -3.36
CA PHE A 221 1.08 -4.91 -4.73
C PHE A 221 -0.05 -3.91 -4.98
N VAL A 222 -1.28 -4.25 -4.60
CA VAL A 222 -2.45 -3.38 -4.83
C VAL A 222 -2.34 -2.08 -4.03
N GLU A 223 -1.95 -2.14 -2.76
CA GLU A 223 -1.74 -0.95 -1.92
C GLU A 223 -0.72 0.01 -2.54
N ASN A 224 0.42 -0.51 -3.01
CA ASN A 224 1.49 0.32 -3.55
C ASN A 224 1.23 0.77 -4.99
N ALA A 225 0.65 -0.08 -5.84
CA ALA A 225 0.27 0.30 -7.20
C ALA A 225 -0.79 1.41 -7.22
N GLN A 226 -1.65 1.49 -6.19
CA GLN A 226 -2.69 2.52 -6.09
C GLN A 226 -2.33 3.70 -5.18
N GLY A 227 -1.36 3.55 -4.28
CA GLY A 227 -0.93 4.61 -3.34
C GLY A 227 -0.27 5.81 -4.03
N ASN A 228 0.12 5.67 -5.30
CA ASN A 228 0.80 6.71 -6.06
C ASN A 228 -0.18 7.71 -6.71
N TYR A 229 -1.14 8.24 -5.94
CA TYR A 229 -1.93 9.41 -6.34
C TYR A 229 -1.01 10.64 -6.41
N GLY A 230 -0.28 10.75 -7.53
CA GLY A 230 0.41 11.92 -8.07
C GLY A 230 1.16 12.79 -7.06
N GLY A 231 2.40 12.42 -6.69
CA GLY A 231 3.41 13.35 -6.15
C GLY A 231 3.11 14.05 -4.82
N LEU A 232 1.90 13.92 -4.25
CA LEU A 232 1.46 14.62 -3.05
C LEU A 232 1.51 13.75 -1.78
N SER A 233 1.60 12.42 -1.93
CA SER A 233 1.74 11.47 -0.81
C SER A 233 2.95 11.74 0.08
N PRO A 234 4.17 12.06 -0.41
CA PRO A 234 5.30 12.34 0.48
C PRO A 234 5.07 13.55 1.38
N ILE A 235 4.27 14.52 0.94
CA ILE A 235 3.96 15.73 1.70
C ILE A 235 2.78 15.47 2.65
N THR A 236 1.73 14.76 2.23
CA THR A 236 0.59 14.44 3.11
C THR A 236 0.88 13.35 4.15
N ASP A 237 1.76 12.39 3.82
CA ASP A 237 2.23 11.36 4.75
C ASP A 237 3.24 11.94 5.76
N ARG A 238 4.00 12.97 5.37
CA ARG A 238 4.91 13.73 6.24
C ARG A 238 4.19 14.80 7.07
N LEU A 239 3.05 15.31 6.61
CA LEU A 239 2.13 16.17 7.36
C LEU A 239 1.14 15.39 8.25
N GLY A 240 1.20 14.04 8.26
CA GLY A 240 0.41 13.21 9.17
C GLY A 240 -1.09 13.12 8.88
N ILE A 241 -1.52 13.44 7.65
CA ILE A 241 -2.94 13.51 7.28
C ILE A 241 -3.47 12.12 6.85
N SER A 242 -2.59 11.26 6.32
CA SER A 242 -2.89 9.85 6.10
C SER A 242 -2.46 9.07 7.36
N GLU A 243 -3.44 8.53 8.09
CA GLU A 243 -3.19 7.76 9.33
C GLU A 243 -2.61 6.36 9.04
N THR A 244 -2.55 5.92 7.78
CA THR A 244 -2.01 4.61 7.38
C THR A 244 -0.54 4.71 6.95
N VAL A 245 0.18 3.60 7.00
CA VAL A 245 1.61 3.53 6.64
C VAL A 245 1.86 2.33 5.73
N LEU A 246 2.52 2.57 4.60
CA LEU A 246 3.02 1.55 3.65
C LEU A 246 4.13 0.69 4.29
N PRO A 247 4.44 -0.52 3.76
CA PRO A 247 3.98 -1.09 2.49
C PRO A 247 2.63 -1.80 2.55
N MET A 248 2.09 -2.14 3.73
CA MET A 248 0.78 -2.81 3.85
C MET A 248 -0.38 -1.83 4.07
N ASN A 249 -0.13 -0.52 4.13
CA ASN A 249 -1.15 0.52 4.36
C ASN A 249 -1.89 0.36 5.70
N ILE A 250 -1.16 0.02 6.77
CA ILE A 250 -1.72 -0.23 8.11
C ILE A 250 -1.84 1.06 8.91
N ASN A 251 -2.98 1.28 9.56
CA ASN A 251 -3.17 2.36 10.53
C ASN A 251 -2.70 1.92 11.93
N PRO A 252 -1.58 2.43 12.47
CA PRO A 252 -1.05 2.02 13.77
C PRO A 252 -1.93 2.45 14.94
N LYS A 253 -2.77 3.48 14.80
CA LYS A 253 -3.73 3.88 15.84
C LYS A 253 -4.85 2.84 15.98
N THR A 254 -5.36 2.36 14.85
CA THR A 254 -6.38 1.30 14.82
C THR A 254 -5.78 -0.06 15.20
N TRP A 255 -4.59 -0.38 14.71
CA TRP A 255 -4.01 -1.72 14.81
C TRP A 255 -2.83 -1.81 15.78
N ARG A 256 -2.80 -0.94 16.79
CA ARG A 256 -1.67 -0.82 17.73
C ARG A 256 -1.28 -2.14 18.38
N ASP A 257 -2.28 -2.95 18.72
CA ASP A 257 -2.13 -4.22 19.44
C ASP A 257 -1.62 -5.35 18.54
N LEU A 258 -1.40 -5.09 17.24
CA LEU A 258 -0.77 -6.02 16.29
C LEU A 258 0.75 -5.85 16.20
N GLY A 259 1.38 -5.25 17.23
CA GLY A 259 2.82 -5.02 17.27
C GLY A 259 3.27 -3.66 16.72
N LEU A 260 2.35 -2.70 16.58
CA LEU A 260 2.60 -1.34 16.11
C LEU A 260 2.18 -0.30 17.17
N PRO A 261 2.86 -0.22 18.33
CA PRO A 261 2.43 0.63 19.43
C PRO A 261 2.32 2.12 19.07
N ASP A 262 3.03 2.55 18.02
CA ASP A 262 3.03 3.91 17.52
C ASP A 262 3.29 3.97 16.00
N ARG A 263 3.14 5.17 15.44
CA ARG A 263 3.43 5.43 14.01
C ARG A 263 4.88 5.15 13.65
N ARG A 264 5.84 5.38 14.55
CA ARG A 264 7.27 5.15 14.29
C ARG A 264 7.55 3.67 14.04
N SER A 265 6.88 2.79 14.78
CA SER A 265 6.96 1.34 14.60
C SER A 265 6.39 0.90 13.25
N ALA A 266 5.40 1.62 12.73
CA ALA A 266 4.81 1.31 11.42
C ALA A 266 5.67 1.79 10.23
N LEU A 267 6.65 2.69 10.45
CA LEU A 267 7.63 3.11 9.45
C LEU A 267 8.77 2.09 9.26
N ASP A 268 8.87 1.09 10.14
CA ASP A 268 9.72 -0.08 9.94
C ASP A 268 8.97 -1.06 9.04
N ASP A 269 9.43 -1.23 7.81
CA ASP A 269 8.76 -2.06 6.81
C ASP A 269 8.54 -3.50 7.29
N ALA A 270 9.49 -4.09 8.02
CA ALA A 270 9.36 -5.46 8.52
C ALA A 270 8.27 -5.56 9.59
N LYS A 271 8.17 -4.59 10.50
CA LYS A 271 7.09 -4.52 11.49
C LYS A 271 5.73 -4.25 10.84
N ASN A 272 5.69 -3.38 9.83
CA ASN A 272 4.49 -3.08 9.06
C ASN A 272 3.96 -4.34 8.33
N ILE A 273 4.85 -5.09 7.67
CA ILE A 273 4.53 -6.36 7.01
C ILE A 273 4.07 -7.40 8.03
N ALA A 274 4.73 -7.49 9.19
CA ALA A 274 4.34 -8.42 10.24
C ALA A 274 2.93 -8.13 10.79
N ALA A 275 2.62 -6.86 11.05
CA ALA A 275 1.30 -6.44 11.52
C ALA A 275 0.21 -6.62 10.46
N GLY A 276 0.50 -6.28 9.19
CA GLY A 276 -0.43 -6.53 8.08
C GLY A 276 -0.69 -8.03 7.87
N THR A 277 0.33 -8.87 8.01
CA THR A 277 0.19 -10.34 7.93
C THR A 277 -0.62 -10.88 9.10
N GLU A 278 -0.40 -10.37 10.31
CA GLU A 278 -1.21 -10.72 11.49
C GLU A 278 -2.69 -10.34 11.28
N LEU A 279 -2.96 -9.15 10.71
CA LEU A 279 -4.33 -8.73 10.37
C LEU A 279 -4.97 -9.70 9.36
N ILE A 280 -4.27 -10.05 8.27
CA ILE A 280 -4.73 -11.02 7.27
C ILE A 280 -5.07 -12.36 7.93
N LYS A 281 -4.17 -12.87 8.79
CA LYS A 281 -4.37 -14.12 9.52
C LYS A 281 -5.65 -14.07 10.35
N ARG A 282 -5.82 -13.02 11.16
CA ARG A 282 -7.00 -12.89 12.04
C ARG A 282 -8.30 -12.74 11.26
N ILE A 283 -8.26 -12.15 10.08
CA ILE A 283 -9.40 -12.12 9.16
C ILE A 283 -9.68 -13.53 8.62
N GLN A 284 -8.67 -14.25 8.09
CA GLN A 284 -8.85 -15.61 7.58
C GLN A 284 -9.40 -16.59 8.62
N ASP A 285 -8.97 -16.47 9.87
CA ASP A 285 -9.46 -17.30 10.97
C ASP A 285 -10.96 -17.09 11.27
N ARG A 286 -11.53 -15.96 10.84
CA ARG A 286 -12.91 -15.56 11.13
C ARG A 286 -13.82 -15.56 9.90
N VAL A 287 -13.29 -15.54 8.68
CA VAL A 287 -14.10 -15.56 7.45
C VAL A 287 -14.67 -16.95 7.20
N ALA A 288 -15.98 -17.02 6.97
CA ALA A 288 -16.64 -18.25 6.53
C ALA A 288 -16.25 -18.60 5.08
N GLY A 289 -15.64 -19.77 4.89
CA GLY A 289 -15.08 -20.19 3.61
C GLY A 289 -14.01 -19.21 3.13
N PRO A 290 -12.81 -19.19 3.74
CA PRO A 290 -11.78 -18.20 3.46
C PRO A 290 -11.32 -18.31 2.01
N GLN A 291 -11.57 -17.25 1.25
CA GLN A 291 -11.13 -17.06 -0.12
C GLN A 291 -10.35 -15.74 -0.21
N ILE A 292 -9.40 -15.65 -1.14
CA ILE A 292 -8.51 -14.50 -1.31
C ILE A 292 -9.31 -13.18 -1.37
N GLU A 293 -10.33 -13.15 -2.21
CA GLU A 293 -11.18 -11.99 -2.44
C GLU A 293 -12.01 -11.59 -1.21
N LYS A 294 -12.50 -12.55 -0.42
CA LYS A 294 -13.24 -12.25 0.83
C LYS A 294 -12.32 -11.69 1.90
N THR A 295 -11.14 -12.29 2.08
CA THR A 295 -10.14 -11.82 3.03
C THR A 295 -9.68 -10.40 2.67
N ALA A 296 -9.35 -10.17 1.40
CA ALA A 296 -8.92 -8.86 0.91
C ALA A 296 -10.04 -7.81 0.99
N THR A 297 -11.29 -8.19 0.73
CA THR A 297 -12.45 -7.30 0.92
C THR A 297 -12.51 -6.78 2.36
N LEU A 298 -12.37 -7.66 3.35
CA LEU A 298 -12.40 -7.26 4.77
C LEU A 298 -11.14 -6.54 5.23
N TYR A 299 -9.99 -6.86 4.64
CA TYR A 299 -8.75 -6.13 4.86
C TYR A 299 -8.92 -4.65 4.51
N ASN A 300 -9.56 -4.39 3.37
CA ASN A 300 -9.86 -3.04 2.90
C ASN A 300 -11.04 -2.38 3.64
N ASN A 301 -12.11 -3.12 3.91
CA ASN A 301 -13.29 -2.61 4.57
C ASN A 301 -13.96 -3.68 5.45
N LEU A 302 -13.80 -3.55 6.76
CA LEU A 302 -14.41 -4.46 7.74
C LEU A 302 -15.95 -4.43 7.74
N PHE A 303 -16.59 -3.40 7.19
CA PHE A 303 -18.04 -3.31 7.09
C PHE A 303 -18.61 -4.11 5.89
N ALA A 304 -17.77 -4.56 4.96
CA ALA A 304 -18.23 -5.23 3.76
C ALA A 304 -18.95 -6.56 4.06
N ASP A 305 -20.13 -6.72 3.48
CA ASP A 305 -20.95 -7.93 3.55
C ASP A 305 -20.90 -8.74 2.24
N SER A 306 -20.21 -8.22 1.23
CA SER A 306 -20.09 -8.76 -0.11
C SER A 306 -18.74 -8.37 -0.70
N ILE A 307 -18.19 -9.19 -1.60
CA ILE A 307 -16.90 -8.90 -2.26
C ILE A 307 -16.97 -7.53 -2.94
N ASN A 308 -15.94 -6.69 -2.73
CA ASN A 308 -15.80 -5.40 -3.39
C ASN A 308 -14.71 -5.44 -4.49
N ASP A 309 -14.59 -4.36 -5.26
CA ASP A 309 -13.61 -4.24 -6.35
C ASP A 309 -12.17 -4.45 -5.87
N TYR A 310 -11.85 -3.99 -4.66
CA TYR A 310 -10.54 -4.21 -4.05
C TYR A 310 -10.27 -5.71 -3.86
N GLY A 311 -11.21 -6.44 -3.26
CA GLY A 311 -11.08 -7.88 -3.05
C GLY A 311 -10.97 -8.66 -4.36
N ALA A 312 -11.80 -8.33 -5.34
CA ALA A 312 -11.74 -8.91 -6.68
C ALA A 312 -10.38 -8.64 -7.36
N ARG A 313 -9.84 -7.43 -7.20
CA ARG A 313 -8.54 -7.05 -7.75
C ARG A 313 -7.38 -7.77 -7.10
N VAL A 314 -7.38 -7.89 -5.77
CA VAL A 314 -6.35 -8.66 -5.04
C VAL A 314 -6.37 -10.11 -5.51
N ALA A 315 -7.55 -10.72 -5.69
CA ALA A 315 -7.64 -12.08 -6.20
C ALA A 315 -7.08 -12.22 -7.62
N ARG A 316 -7.36 -11.27 -8.52
CA ARG A 316 -6.76 -11.25 -9.86
C ARG A 316 -5.24 -11.12 -9.80
N VAL A 317 -4.73 -10.19 -8.99
CA VAL A 317 -3.28 -9.96 -8.80
C VAL A 317 -2.61 -11.21 -8.21
N TYR A 318 -3.28 -11.89 -7.29
CA TYR A 318 -2.84 -13.17 -6.72
C TYR A 318 -2.70 -14.26 -7.79
N GLN A 319 -3.64 -14.32 -8.74
CA GLN A 319 -3.60 -15.28 -9.83
C GLN A 319 -2.55 -14.93 -10.89
N SER A 320 -2.42 -13.65 -11.25
CA SER A 320 -1.52 -13.22 -12.35
C SER A 320 -0.08 -13.00 -11.91
N ARG A 321 0.17 -12.82 -10.61
CA ARG A 321 1.50 -12.67 -9.99
C ARG A 321 2.41 -11.69 -10.75
N PRO A 322 1.97 -10.43 -10.98
CA PRO A 322 2.65 -9.47 -11.87
C PRO A 322 4.03 -8.99 -11.38
N TRP A 323 4.50 -9.48 -10.23
CA TRP A 323 5.84 -9.22 -9.69
C TRP A 323 6.89 -10.24 -10.16
N GLU A 324 6.45 -11.37 -10.74
CA GLU A 324 7.31 -12.41 -11.34
C GLU A 324 7.69 -12.05 -12.78
#